data_AF-A0A5J4RHC0-F1
#
_entry.id   AF-A0A5J4RHC0-F1
#
_cell.length_a   1.000
_cell.length_b   1.000
_cell.length_c   1.000
_cell.angle_alpha   90.00
_cell.angle_beta   90.00
_cell.angle_gamma   90.00
#
_symmetry.space_group_name_H-M   'P 1'
#
loop_
_entity.id
_entity.type
_entity.pdbx_description
1 polymer ?
#
loop_
_entity_poly.entity_id
_entity_poly.type
_entity_poly.pdbx_seq_one_letter_code
_entity_poly.pdbx_strand_id
1 'polypeptide(L)'
;MKTSVVLFKSKILANGDIPVMIRIFHVGKYKHISTGVSTKPKHWNSKQNRVGSTDKNYKEKNDIINSKYELICNRIKEYYSVFNDYDVEFIISDKPINKYPGPGITDFYDLIQLKIEDYTKYSSQLNIIQVRNTLKKIFGDKLPITDITQKWFSEFVKNLKQSKSIPQAQGIIKNFFKVYNWSVKQGFIPYRPLNYNRNDFTYHIQKRALSISEISMLQFDWRTFHKNKKENYTFEFNNTLNALSIYLIMFCMQGIAPIDLILLRIKDFELKEYETHPLNYIGVEYYSDLTNKLGSKNEIKKYYSIKTRRKKTGKLLKIIVNYDILYQLIEDYLYKEDGTKKNSNDYLINVFQSDKTYTDKQVHDQKNVAFVALNKTLKKYLGVVRKMDISNFSYYSARHSYLTIGNYMGISQNILASLAGHTEVALQNYLKEFEDIKILEETTKIWNLGDNEQ
;
A
#
# COMPACT_ATOMS: atom_id res chain seq x y z
N MET A 1 6.90 -10.11 -41.18
CA MET A 1 5.89 -9.03 -41.00
C MET A 1 5.84 -8.15 -42.25
N LYS A 2 4.68 -7.58 -42.60
CA LYS A 2 4.59 -6.61 -43.71
C LYS A 2 4.39 -5.20 -43.15
N THR A 3 5.26 -4.27 -43.52
CA THR A 3 5.20 -2.85 -43.12
C THR A 3 4.89 -1.98 -44.33
N SER A 4 4.02 -0.99 -44.16
CA SER A 4 3.67 -0.04 -45.23
C SER A 4 3.25 1.31 -44.66
N VAL A 5 3.66 2.41 -45.29
CA VAL A 5 3.12 3.75 -45.01
C VAL A 5 1.74 3.88 -45.67
N VAL A 6 0.76 4.39 -44.94
CA VAL A 6 -0.63 4.54 -45.41
C VAL A 6 -1.23 5.87 -44.96
N LEU A 7 -2.14 6.40 -45.77
CA LEU A 7 -3.02 7.50 -45.37
C LEU A 7 -4.19 6.93 -44.55
N PHE A 8 -4.32 7.31 -43.29
CA PHE A 8 -5.30 6.71 -42.36
C PHE A 8 -6.67 7.38 -42.47
N LYS A 9 -7.39 7.05 -43.54
CA LYS A 9 -8.67 7.68 -43.93
C LYS A 9 -9.79 7.59 -42.88
N SER A 10 -9.69 6.70 -41.91
CA SER A 10 -10.67 6.56 -40.81
C SER A 10 -10.59 7.68 -39.77
N LYS A 11 -9.61 8.60 -39.85
CA LYS A 11 -9.49 9.76 -38.97
C LYS A 11 -9.23 11.02 -39.79
N ILE A 12 -10.06 12.04 -39.58
CA ILE A 12 -9.90 13.37 -40.16
C ILE A 12 -9.67 14.34 -38.99
N LEU A 13 -8.63 15.17 -39.08
CA LEU A 13 -8.30 16.16 -38.06
C LEU A 13 -9.17 17.41 -38.22
N ALA A 14 -9.26 18.26 -37.17
CA ALA A 14 -10.08 19.47 -37.19
C ALA A 14 -9.71 20.45 -38.33
N ASN A 15 -8.46 20.40 -38.81
CA ASN A 15 -7.96 21.21 -39.92
C ASN A 15 -8.21 20.58 -41.32
N GLY A 16 -8.89 19.43 -41.37
CA GLY A 16 -9.18 18.67 -42.59
C GLY A 16 -8.04 17.77 -43.09
N ASP A 17 -6.91 17.71 -42.38
CA ASP A 17 -5.81 16.81 -42.73
C ASP A 17 -6.09 15.37 -42.28
N ILE A 18 -5.52 14.41 -43.02
CA ILE A 18 -5.56 12.99 -42.68
C ILE A 18 -4.18 12.56 -42.18
N PRO A 19 -4.08 11.87 -41.02
CA PRO A 19 -2.82 11.38 -40.51
C PRO A 19 -2.17 10.35 -41.45
N VAL A 20 -0.85 10.46 -41.60
CA VAL A 20 -0.03 9.43 -42.25
C VAL A 20 0.46 8.47 -41.18
N MET A 21 0.22 7.18 -41.37
CA MET A 21 0.48 6.13 -40.39
C MET A 21 1.36 5.04 -41.00
N ILE A 22 2.17 4.38 -40.16
CA ILE A 22 2.85 3.15 -40.51
C ILE A 22 1.93 1.98 -40.10
N ARG A 23 1.55 1.15 -41.07
CA ARG A 23 0.77 -0.06 -40.85
C ARG A 23 1.70 -1.26 -40.76
N ILE A 24 1.62 -2.00 -39.65
CA ILE A 24 2.28 -3.30 -39.45
C ILE A 24 1.22 -4.40 -39.54
N PHE A 25 1.43 -5.40 -40.40
CA PHE A 25 0.57 -6.59 -40.52
C PHE A 25 1.29 -7.85 -40.02
N HIS A 26 0.65 -8.58 -39.12
CA HIS A 26 1.14 -9.84 -38.54
C HIS A 26 -0.03 -10.74 -38.10
N VAL A 27 -0.03 -12.00 -38.55
CA VAL A 27 -1.00 -13.05 -38.17
C VAL A 27 -2.46 -12.58 -38.21
N GLY A 28 -2.89 -12.07 -39.37
CA GLY A 28 -4.28 -11.62 -39.59
C GLY A 28 -4.67 -10.31 -38.89
N LYS A 29 -3.79 -9.71 -38.09
CA LYS A 29 -4.03 -8.44 -37.40
C LYS A 29 -3.14 -7.34 -37.96
N TYR A 30 -3.63 -6.10 -37.93
CA TYR A 30 -2.87 -4.92 -38.27
C TYR A 30 -2.85 -3.92 -37.12
N LYS A 31 -1.73 -3.21 -36.96
CA LYS A 31 -1.60 -2.07 -36.06
C LYS A 31 -1.13 -0.83 -36.81
N HIS A 32 -1.68 0.33 -36.48
CA HIS A 32 -1.32 1.62 -37.05
C HIS A 32 -0.50 2.43 -36.04
N ILE A 33 0.61 2.99 -36.49
CA ILE A 33 1.54 3.79 -35.70
C ILE A 33 1.60 5.18 -36.30
N SER A 34 1.39 6.20 -35.47
CA SER A 34 1.46 7.59 -35.91
C SER A 34 2.88 7.95 -36.31
N THR A 35 3.02 8.58 -37.48
CA THR A 35 4.27 9.22 -37.90
C THR A 35 4.44 10.62 -37.29
N GLY A 36 3.39 11.18 -36.70
CA GLY A 36 3.34 12.61 -36.31
C GLY A 36 3.01 13.55 -37.46
N VAL A 37 2.95 13.05 -38.70
CA VAL A 37 2.66 13.82 -39.90
C VAL A 37 1.23 13.62 -40.36
N SER A 38 0.61 14.68 -40.88
CA SER A 38 -0.67 14.65 -41.56
C SER A 38 -0.63 15.47 -42.86
N THR A 39 -1.49 15.14 -43.81
CA THR A 39 -1.59 15.85 -45.09
C THR A 39 -3.01 15.79 -45.65
N LYS A 40 -3.33 16.74 -46.54
CA LYS A 40 -4.62 16.74 -47.25
C LYS A 40 -4.63 15.60 -48.28
N PRO A 41 -5.79 14.98 -48.54
CA PRO A 41 -5.91 13.90 -49.53
C PRO A 41 -5.35 14.27 -50.91
N LYS A 42 -5.54 15.52 -51.35
CA LYS A 42 -5.04 16.05 -52.62
C LYS A 42 -3.51 16.08 -52.74
N HIS A 43 -2.81 16.09 -51.61
CA HIS A 43 -1.36 16.13 -51.53
C HIS A 43 -0.75 14.74 -51.30
N TRP A 44 -1.55 13.69 -51.13
CA TRP A 44 -1.06 12.33 -50.94
C TRP A 44 -0.83 11.62 -52.28
N ASN A 45 0.35 11.05 -52.48
CA ASN A 45 0.63 10.19 -53.62
C ASN A 45 0.42 8.72 -53.23
N SER A 46 -0.72 8.15 -53.64
CA SER A 46 -1.10 6.76 -53.33
C SER A 46 -0.27 5.70 -54.04
N LYS A 47 0.34 6.02 -55.20
CA LYS A 47 1.20 5.08 -55.93
C LYS A 47 2.54 4.90 -55.21
N GLN A 48 3.07 6.00 -54.66
CA GLN A 48 4.37 6.03 -54.00
C GLN A 48 4.28 5.98 -52.45
N ASN A 49 3.06 5.97 -51.90
CA ASN A 49 2.78 6.01 -50.46
C ASN A 49 3.55 7.10 -49.71
N ARG A 50 3.55 8.32 -50.25
CA ARG A 50 4.27 9.48 -49.68
C ARG A 50 3.51 10.79 -49.88
N VAL A 51 3.90 11.82 -49.17
CA VAL A 51 3.41 13.18 -49.41
C VAL A 51 3.99 13.67 -50.75
N GLY A 52 3.13 14.10 -51.66
CA GLY A 52 3.49 14.57 -52.98
C GLY A 52 4.09 15.99 -52.94
N SER A 53 4.82 16.36 -54.00
CA SER A 53 5.46 17.67 -54.16
C SER A 53 4.49 18.86 -54.19
N THR A 54 3.19 18.61 -54.23
CA THR A 54 2.15 19.65 -54.15
C THR A 54 1.95 20.19 -52.73
N ASP A 55 2.46 19.52 -51.70
CA ASP A 55 2.53 20.05 -50.33
C ASP A 55 3.83 20.86 -50.17
N LYS A 56 3.75 22.10 -49.67
CA LYS A 56 4.93 22.97 -49.51
C LYS A 56 6.02 22.35 -48.63
N ASN A 57 5.61 21.56 -47.63
CA ASN A 57 6.52 20.94 -46.67
C ASN A 57 6.75 19.44 -46.98
N TYR A 58 6.52 19.00 -48.23
CA TYR A 58 6.57 17.57 -48.57
C TYR A 58 7.93 16.92 -48.27
N LYS A 59 9.05 17.66 -48.39
CA LYS A 59 10.39 17.14 -48.09
C LYS A 59 10.50 16.80 -46.60
N GLU A 60 10.35 17.80 -45.74
CA GLU A 60 10.38 17.66 -44.28
C GLU A 60 9.38 16.59 -43.78
N LYS A 61 8.14 16.61 -44.28
CA LYS A 61 7.12 15.63 -43.93
C LYS A 61 7.55 14.21 -44.30
N ASN A 62 8.08 14.01 -45.50
CA ASN A 62 8.54 12.69 -45.92
C ASN A 62 9.80 12.25 -45.17
N ASP A 63 10.69 13.18 -44.80
CA ASP A 63 11.87 12.87 -43.98
C ASP A 63 11.43 12.32 -42.62
N ILE A 64 10.48 12.97 -41.93
CA ILE A 64 9.92 12.48 -40.66
C ILE A 64 9.26 11.10 -40.83
N ILE A 65 8.46 10.92 -41.88
CA ILE A 65 7.79 9.65 -42.18
C ILE A 65 8.83 8.54 -42.40
N ASN A 66 9.85 8.81 -43.22
CA ASN A 66 10.88 7.85 -43.59
C ASN A 66 11.75 7.49 -42.38
N SER A 67 12.20 8.46 -41.58
CA SER A 67 12.96 8.19 -40.35
C SER A 67 12.16 7.32 -39.37
N LYS A 68 10.86 7.58 -39.20
CA LYS A 68 10.02 6.74 -38.33
C LYS A 68 9.80 5.34 -38.93
N TYR A 69 9.62 5.24 -40.25
CA TYR A 69 9.48 3.97 -40.95
C TYR A 69 10.73 3.11 -40.82
N GLU A 70 11.91 3.69 -41.07
CA GLU A 70 13.20 3.03 -40.92
C GLU A 70 13.45 2.58 -39.48
N LEU A 71 13.16 3.44 -38.49
CA LEU A 71 13.24 3.08 -37.07
C LEU A 71 12.41 1.82 -36.77
N ILE A 72 11.16 1.78 -37.21
CA ILE A 72 10.28 0.63 -36.99
C ILE A 72 10.79 -0.61 -37.73
N CYS A 73 11.25 -0.48 -38.98
CA CYS A 73 11.81 -1.59 -39.74
C CYS A 73 13.08 -2.16 -39.09
N ASN A 74 13.97 -1.30 -38.58
CA ASN A 74 15.17 -1.72 -37.86
C ASN A 74 14.79 -2.43 -36.55
N ARG A 75 13.85 -1.89 -35.79
CA ARG A 75 13.35 -2.56 -34.57
C ARG A 75 12.71 -3.91 -34.86
N ILE A 76 11.98 -4.08 -35.96
CA ILE A 76 11.45 -5.40 -36.38
C ILE A 76 12.60 -6.38 -36.64
N LYS A 77 13.64 -5.95 -37.37
CA LYS A 77 14.81 -6.79 -37.69
C LYS A 77 15.60 -7.17 -36.43
N GLU A 78 15.90 -6.19 -35.59
CA GLU A 78 16.57 -6.38 -34.30
C GLU A 78 15.78 -7.36 -33.43
N TYR A 79 14.47 -7.17 -33.31
CA TYR A 79 13.62 -8.03 -32.50
C TYR A 79 13.63 -9.47 -33.02
N TYR A 80 13.41 -9.66 -34.33
CA TYR A 80 13.44 -11.00 -34.92
C TYR A 80 14.81 -11.66 -34.76
N SER A 81 15.90 -10.90 -34.94
CA SER A 81 17.27 -11.42 -34.76
C SER A 81 17.60 -11.82 -33.32
N VAL A 82 16.95 -11.21 -32.33
CA VAL A 82 17.18 -11.49 -30.90
C VAL A 82 16.27 -12.61 -30.39
N PHE A 83 15.00 -12.60 -30.80
CA PHE A 83 13.96 -13.43 -30.20
C PHE A 83 13.44 -14.55 -31.10
N ASN A 84 13.76 -14.54 -32.39
CA ASN A 84 13.18 -15.42 -33.41
C ASN A 84 11.63 -15.47 -33.36
N ASP A 85 11.02 -14.33 -33.00
CA ASP A 85 9.59 -14.15 -32.82
C ASP A 85 9.22 -12.68 -33.13
N TYR A 86 7.94 -12.31 -33.05
CA TYR A 86 7.45 -10.96 -33.29
C TYR A 86 6.46 -10.50 -32.21
N ASP A 87 6.76 -9.39 -31.52
CA ASP A 87 5.81 -8.66 -30.66
C ASP A 87 5.62 -7.23 -31.16
N VAL A 88 4.46 -6.97 -31.77
CA VAL A 88 4.12 -5.64 -32.30
C VAL A 88 4.16 -4.57 -31.21
N GLU A 89 3.70 -4.84 -29.99
CA GLU A 89 3.65 -3.84 -28.92
C GLU A 89 5.05 -3.43 -28.44
N PHE A 90 5.97 -4.39 -28.39
CA PHE A 90 7.34 -4.10 -28.00
C PHE A 90 8.14 -3.40 -29.10
N ILE A 91 7.95 -3.86 -30.34
CA ILE A 91 8.59 -3.27 -31.53
C ILE A 91 8.25 -1.78 -31.65
N ILE A 92 7.04 -1.37 -31.28
CA ILE A 92 6.64 0.05 -31.32
C ILE A 92 7.01 0.84 -30.07
N SER A 93 7.44 0.19 -29.00
CA SER A 93 7.86 0.85 -27.75
C SER A 93 9.27 1.41 -27.86
N ASP A 94 9.64 2.32 -26.97
CA ASP A 94 11.00 2.89 -26.91
C ASP A 94 11.97 2.02 -26.07
N LYS A 95 11.58 0.78 -25.73
CA LYS A 95 12.42 -0.11 -24.92
C LYS A 95 13.60 -0.65 -25.74
N PRO A 96 14.79 -0.82 -25.13
CA PRO A 96 15.96 -1.34 -25.83
C PRO A 96 15.75 -2.80 -26.30
N ILE A 97 16.21 -3.12 -27.51
CA ILE A 97 16.20 -4.46 -28.11
C ILE A 97 17.62 -5.01 -28.09
N ASN A 98 18.04 -5.59 -26.97
CA ASN A 98 19.42 -6.06 -26.82
C ASN A 98 19.47 -7.59 -26.84
N LYS A 99 20.38 -8.14 -27.65
CA LYS A 99 20.88 -9.51 -27.49
C LYS A 99 21.70 -9.53 -26.20
N TYR A 100 21.48 -10.55 -25.39
CA TYR A 100 22.15 -10.77 -24.11
C TYR A 100 23.68 -10.68 -24.22
N PRO A 101 24.34 -9.75 -23.51
CA PRO A 101 25.77 -9.82 -23.20
C PRO A 101 26.01 -9.98 -21.69
N GLY A 102 24.97 -10.31 -20.91
CA GLY A 102 25.02 -10.38 -19.45
C GLY A 102 25.96 -11.47 -18.91
N PRO A 103 26.18 -11.53 -17.58
CA PRO A 103 27.34 -12.17 -16.93
C PRO A 103 27.38 -13.72 -16.96
N GLY A 104 26.78 -14.37 -17.95
CA GLY A 104 26.58 -15.82 -17.99
C GLY A 104 25.42 -16.34 -17.11
N ILE A 105 24.59 -15.45 -16.54
CA ILE A 105 23.36 -15.82 -15.84
C ILE A 105 22.35 -16.43 -16.82
N THR A 106 22.08 -17.72 -16.67
CA THR A 106 21.12 -18.48 -17.49
C THR A 106 19.86 -18.87 -16.73
N ASP A 107 19.86 -18.76 -15.40
CA ASP A 107 18.77 -19.15 -14.52
C ASP A 107 18.08 -17.93 -13.89
N PHE A 108 16.75 -17.93 -13.85
CA PHE A 108 15.96 -16.85 -13.29
C PHE A 108 16.07 -16.77 -11.77
N TYR A 109 16.42 -17.86 -11.08
CA TYR A 109 16.65 -17.84 -9.63
C TYR A 109 17.84 -16.98 -9.23
N ASP A 110 18.88 -16.90 -10.06
CA ASP A 110 20.02 -16.02 -9.83
C ASP A 110 19.60 -14.55 -9.92
N LEU A 111 18.72 -14.22 -10.88
CA LEU A 111 18.15 -12.87 -11.00
C LEU A 111 17.25 -12.52 -9.81
N ILE A 112 16.50 -13.50 -9.31
CA ILE A 112 15.73 -13.34 -8.08
C ILE A 112 16.66 -13.06 -6.90
N GLN A 113 17.79 -13.77 -6.79
CA GLN A 113 18.78 -13.57 -5.73
C GLN A 113 19.41 -12.18 -5.79
N LEU A 114 19.86 -11.73 -6.97
CA LEU A 114 20.36 -10.36 -7.16
C LEU A 114 19.31 -9.32 -6.79
N LYS A 115 18.03 -9.58 -7.12
CA LYS A 115 16.95 -8.66 -6.75
C LYS A 115 16.64 -8.65 -5.25
N ILE A 116 16.92 -9.73 -4.53
CA ILE A 116 16.84 -9.76 -3.06
C ILE A 116 17.93 -8.87 -2.48
N GLU A 117 19.15 -8.98 -2.98
CA GLU A 117 20.32 -8.22 -2.52
C GLU A 117 20.21 -6.72 -2.82
N ASP A 118 19.49 -6.34 -3.88
CA ASP A 118 19.17 -4.94 -4.23
C ASP A 118 18.28 -4.23 -3.20
N TYR A 119 17.59 -4.95 -2.31
CA TYR A 119 16.77 -4.34 -1.27
C TYR A 119 17.53 -4.19 0.06
N THR A 120 17.49 -2.99 0.62
CA THR A 120 17.98 -2.73 1.99
C THR A 120 17.02 -3.23 3.07
N LYS A 121 15.71 -3.10 2.84
CA LYS A 121 14.68 -3.50 3.82
C LYS A 121 14.39 -4.99 3.77
N TYR A 122 14.57 -5.69 4.88
CA TYR A 122 14.28 -7.13 5.00
C TYR A 122 12.84 -7.51 4.60
N SER A 123 11.86 -6.67 4.96
CA SER A 123 10.45 -6.90 4.55
C SER A 123 10.24 -6.86 3.03
N SER A 124 11.07 -6.11 2.28
CA SER A 124 11.01 -6.09 0.83
C SER A 124 11.67 -7.32 0.22
N GLN A 125 12.76 -7.80 0.84
CA GLN A 125 13.41 -9.06 0.49
C GLN A 125 12.44 -10.25 0.65
N LEU A 126 11.70 -10.33 1.76
CA LEU A 126 10.72 -11.41 2.01
C LEU A 126 9.66 -11.54 0.91
N ASN A 127 9.21 -10.44 0.33
CA ASN A 127 8.26 -10.45 -0.79
C ASN A 127 8.82 -11.14 -2.03
N ILE A 128 10.13 -10.99 -2.29
CA ILE A 128 10.82 -11.62 -3.42
C ILE A 128 11.22 -13.06 -3.07
N ILE A 129 11.66 -13.33 -1.84
CA ILE A 129 11.90 -14.68 -1.33
C ILE A 129 10.63 -15.54 -1.46
N GLN A 130 9.45 -14.97 -1.20
CA GLN A 130 8.18 -15.67 -1.39
C GLN A 130 7.96 -16.09 -2.85
N VAL A 131 8.33 -15.24 -3.81
CA VAL A 131 8.29 -15.58 -5.25
C VAL A 131 9.23 -16.76 -5.51
N ARG A 132 10.49 -16.68 -5.05
CA ARG A 132 11.48 -17.76 -5.20
C ARG A 132 10.95 -19.09 -4.67
N ASN A 133 10.48 -19.11 -3.42
CA ASN A 133 10.03 -20.33 -2.76
C ASN A 133 8.78 -20.90 -3.44
N THR A 134 7.89 -20.04 -3.95
CA THR A 134 6.70 -20.49 -4.67
C THR A 134 7.08 -21.09 -6.03
N LEU A 135 7.98 -20.45 -6.78
CA LEU A 135 8.50 -20.97 -8.04
C LEU A 135 9.22 -22.31 -7.83
N LYS A 136 10.10 -22.41 -6.82
CA LYS A 136 10.79 -23.67 -6.49
C LYS A 136 9.83 -24.80 -6.17
N LYS A 137 8.75 -24.50 -5.45
CA LYS A 137 7.71 -25.49 -5.15
C LYS A 137 6.98 -25.99 -6.40
N ILE A 138 6.79 -25.14 -7.42
CA ILE A 138 6.01 -25.48 -8.62
C ILE A 138 6.90 -26.08 -9.72
N PHE A 139 8.10 -25.54 -9.92
CA PHE A 139 8.96 -25.81 -11.07
C PHE A 139 10.32 -26.44 -10.71
N GLY A 140 10.59 -26.66 -9.42
CA GLY A 140 11.86 -27.22 -8.94
C GLY A 140 12.99 -26.21 -8.85
N ASP A 141 14.22 -26.69 -8.71
CA ASP A 141 15.38 -25.87 -8.34
C ASP A 141 16.06 -25.14 -9.50
N LYS A 142 15.65 -25.40 -10.74
CA LYS A 142 16.15 -24.68 -11.93
C LYS A 142 15.00 -24.03 -12.69
N LEU A 143 15.23 -22.82 -13.14
CA LEU A 143 14.32 -22.08 -14.00
C LEU A 143 15.12 -21.35 -15.07
N PRO A 144 15.51 -22.05 -16.15
CA PRO A 144 16.18 -21.43 -17.27
C PRO A 144 15.38 -20.23 -17.80
N ILE A 145 16.06 -19.11 -18.04
CA ILE A 145 15.42 -17.88 -18.54
C ILE A 145 14.71 -18.13 -19.87
N THR A 146 15.24 -19.05 -20.69
CA THR A 146 14.65 -19.49 -21.95
C THR A 146 13.26 -20.08 -21.78
N ASP A 147 12.99 -20.73 -20.65
CA ASP A 147 11.74 -21.46 -20.39
C ASP A 147 10.60 -20.53 -19.96
N ILE A 148 10.93 -19.29 -19.56
CA ILE A 148 9.96 -18.25 -19.21
C ILE A 148 9.29 -17.74 -20.50
N THR A 149 8.27 -18.47 -20.91
CA THR A 149 7.39 -18.20 -22.05
C THR A 149 5.98 -17.86 -21.58
N GLN A 150 5.12 -17.35 -22.48
CA GLN A 150 3.70 -17.13 -22.15
C GLN A 150 3.00 -18.44 -21.70
N LYS A 151 3.37 -19.59 -22.29
CA LYS A 151 2.83 -20.90 -21.90
C LYS A 151 3.20 -21.23 -20.45
N TRP A 152 4.49 -21.14 -20.12
CA TRP A 152 5.00 -21.34 -18.76
C TRP A 152 4.33 -20.38 -17.76
N PHE A 153 4.18 -19.11 -18.12
CA PHE A 153 3.57 -18.13 -17.24
C PHE A 153 2.08 -18.42 -17.00
N SER A 154 1.37 -18.95 -17.99
CA SER A 154 -0.03 -19.37 -17.84
C SER A 154 -0.16 -20.55 -16.88
N GLU A 155 0.78 -21.50 -16.93
CA GLU A 155 0.87 -22.63 -15.98
C GLU A 155 1.21 -22.15 -14.56
N PHE A 156 2.11 -21.17 -14.42
CA PHE A 156 2.43 -20.54 -13.14
C PHE A 156 1.18 -19.89 -12.52
N VAL A 157 0.45 -19.08 -13.29
CA VAL A 157 -0.79 -18.42 -12.84
C VAL A 157 -1.87 -19.44 -12.46
N LYS A 158 -2.02 -20.53 -13.23
CA LYS A 158 -2.95 -21.62 -12.91
C LYS A 158 -2.62 -22.28 -11.56
N ASN A 159 -1.35 -22.60 -11.32
CA ASN A 159 -0.89 -23.18 -10.06
C ASN A 159 -1.13 -22.22 -8.87
N LEU A 160 -0.93 -20.91 -9.06
CA LEU A 160 -1.20 -19.93 -8.01
C LEU A 160 -2.68 -19.89 -7.63
N LYS A 161 -3.59 -19.95 -8.61
CA LYS A 161 -5.04 -19.98 -8.35
C LYS A 161 -5.47 -21.21 -7.55
N GLN A 162 -4.82 -22.36 -7.79
CA GLN A 162 -5.14 -23.61 -7.12
C GLN A 162 -4.55 -23.70 -5.71
N SER A 163 -3.42 -23.03 -5.45
CA SER A 163 -2.63 -23.23 -4.23
C SER A 163 -2.59 -22.04 -3.26
N LYS A 164 -3.13 -20.87 -3.64
CA LYS A 164 -3.07 -19.63 -2.86
C LYS A 164 -4.42 -18.92 -2.83
N SER A 165 -4.64 -18.11 -1.79
CA SER A 165 -5.73 -17.15 -1.80
C SER A 165 -5.51 -16.10 -2.91
N ILE A 166 -6.60 -15.53 -3.43
CA ILE A 166 -6.55 -14.50 -4.48
C ILE A 166 -5.56 -13.35 -4.14
N PRO A 167 -5.58 -12.75 -2.93
CA PRO A 167 -4.66 -11.67 -2.59
C PRO A 167 -3.19 -12.10 -2.60
N GLN A 168 -2.91 -13.33 -2.13
CA GLN A 168 -1.56 -13.88 -2.11
C GLN A 168 -1.06 -14.15 -3.53
N ALA A 169 -1.89 -14.77 -4.38
CA ALA A 169 -1.55 -15.02 -5.78
C ALA A 169 -1.24 -13.72 -6.52
N GLN A 170 -2.10 -12.70 -6.36
CA GLN A 170 -1.89 -11.37 -6.95
C GLN A 170 -0.59 -10.72 -6.47
N GLY A 171 -0.28 -10.82 -5.17
CA GLY A 171 0.97 -10.34 -4.59
C GLY A 171 2.20 -11.01 -5.19
N ILE A 172 2.16 -12.34 -5.34
CA ILE A 172 3.23 -13.13 -5.94
C ILE A 172 3.43 -12.75 -7.41
N ILE A 173 2.35 -12.66 -8.21
CA ILE A 173 2.42 -12.24 -9.62
C ILE A 173 3.03 -10.84 -9.75
N LYS A 174 2.58 -9.89 -8.91
CA LYS A 174 3.12 -8.52 -8.89
C LYS A 174 4.61 -8.51 -8.57
N ASN A 175 5.05 -9.29 -7.59
CA ASN A 175 6.46 -9.36 -7.20
C ASN A 175 7.31 -10.11 -8.22
N PHE A 176 6.78 -11.15 -8.89
CA PHE A 176 7.41 -11.78 -10.05
C PHE A 176 7.69 -10.74 -11.14
N PHE A 177 6.70 -9.93 -11.51
CA PHE A 177 6.89 -8.87 -12.50
C PHE A 177 7.87 -7.79 -12.06
N LYS A 178 8.05 -7.54 -10.75
CA LYS A 178 9.10 -6.64 -10.27
C LYS A 178 10.49 -7.18 -10.58
N VAL A 179 10.72 -8.48 -10.37
CA VAL A 179 11.99 -9.13 -10.73
C VAL A 179 12.15 -9.11 -12.24
N TYR A 180 11.16 -9.64 -12.97
CA TYR A 180 11.18 -9.74 -14.42
C TYR A 180 11.47 -8.41 -15.12
N ASN A 181 10.70 -7.36 -14.81
CA ASN A 181 10.87 -6.05 -15.42
C ASN A 181 12.18 -5.36 -15.00
N TRP A 182 12.63 -5.59 -13.77
CA TRP A 182 13.94 -5.11 -13.32
C TRP A 182 15.06 -5.80 -14.10
N SER A 183 15.01 -7.12 -14.28
CA SER A 183 15.99 -7.88 -15.07
C SER A 183 16.01 -7.43 -16.53
N VAL A 184 14.86 -7.14 -17.13
CA VAL A 184 14.77 -6.53 -18.47
C VAL A 184 15.41 -5.15 -18.49
N LYS A 185 15.11 -4.29 -17.50
CA LYS A 185 15.65 -2.92 -17.43
C LYS A 185 17.17 -2.91 -17.28
N GLN A 186 17.73 -3.85 -16.51
CA GLN A 186 19.18 -4.01 -16.35
C GLN A 186 19.85 -4.68 -17.57
N GLY A 187 19.08 -5.14 -18.56
CA GLY A 187 19.62 -5.84 -19.72
C GLY A 187 20.02 -7.30 -19.44
N PHE A 188 19.62 -7.87 -18.30
CA PHE A 188 19.94 -9.25 -17.93
C PHE A 188 19.11 -10.29 -18.69
N ILE A 189 17.88 -9.95 -19.05
CA ILE A 189 17.02 -10.82 -19.86
C ILE A 189 16.36 -10.02 -20.97
N PRO A 190 16.06 -10.66 -22.09
CA PRO A 190 15.41 -9.96 -23.17
C PRO A 190 13.89 -9.91 -22.88
N TYR A 191 13.22 -8.82 -23.23
CA TYR A 191 11.80 -8.64 -22.90
C TYR A 191 10.91 -9.61 -23.67
N ARG A 192 9.96 -10.23 -22.97
CA ARG A 192 8.88 -11.05 -23.53
C ARG A 192 7.56 -10.63 -22.87
N PRO A 193 6.50 -10.40 -23.65
CA PRO A 193 5.20 -10.06 -23.08
C PRO A 193 4.61 -11.27 -22.33
N LEU A 194 4.29 -11.08 -21.05
CA LEU A 194 3.61 -12.09 -20.22
C LEU A 194 2.27 -11.53 -19.75
N ASN A 195 1.18 -12.18 -20.15
CA ASN A 195 -0.19 -11.72 -19.94
C ASN A 195 -0.98 -12.70 -19.07
N TYR A 196 -1.90 -12.15 -18.27
CA TYR A 196 -2.89 -12.90 -17.50
C TYR A 196 -4.17 -12.05 -17.33
N ASN A 197 -5.32 -12.69 -17.16
CA ASN A 197 -6.55 -11.97 -16.88
C ASN A 197 -6.53 -11.45 -15.44
N ARG A 198 -6.50 -10.13 -15.29
CA ARG A 198 -6.47 -9.47 -13.98
C ARG A 198 -7.79 -9.62 -13.21
N ASN A 199 -8.91 -9.77 -13.91
CA ASN A 199 -10.22 -9.88 -13.30
C ASN A 199 -10.36 -11.17 -12.48
N ASP A 200 -9.63 -12.23 -12.85
CA ASP A 200 -9.57 -13.48 -12.10
C ASP A 200 -8.97 -13.32 -10.68
N PHE A 201 -8.39 -12.15 -10.39
CA PHE A 201 -7.78 -11.83 -9.11
C PHE A 201 -8.48 -10.69 -8.38
N THR A 202 -9.75 -10.44 -8.70
CA THR A 202 -10.58 -9.48 -7.99
C THR A 202 -11.12 -10.11 -6.71
N TYR A 203 -11.07 -9.37 -5.59
CA TYR A 203 -11.62 -9.84 -4.32
C TYR A 203 -12.11 -8.66 -3.48
N HIS A 204 -13.10 -8.92 -2.63
CA HIS A 204 -13.58 -7.98 -1.63
C HIS A 204 -12.83 -8.16 -0.31
N ILE A 205 -12.40 -7.06 0.30
CA ILE A 205 -11.74 -7.08 1.61
C ILE A 205 -12.84 -7.08 2.66
N GLN A 206 -12.97 -8.18 3.40
CA GLN A 206 -13.91 -8.25 4.51
C GLN A 206 -13.49 -7.34 5.68
N LYS A 207 -14.49 -6.80 6.39
CA LYS A 207 -14.32 -5.90 7.53
C LYS A 207 -13.46 -6.53 8.63
N ARG A 208 -12.53 -5.73 9.13
CA ARG A 208 -11.66 -6.07 10.26
C ARG A 208 -11.96 -5.25 11.51
N ALA A 209 -12.70 -4.14 11.36
CA ALA A 209 -12.99 -3.18 12.42
C ALA A 209 -13.94 -3.79 13.46
N LEU A 210 -13.58 -3.63 14.73
CA LEU A 210 -14.48 -3.84 15.85
C LEU A 210 -15.48 -2.69 15.95
N SER A 211 -16.70 -3.01 16.32
CA SER A 211 -17.79 -2.08 16.65
C SER A 211 -17.53 -1.32 17.97
N ILE A 212 -18.32 -0.29 18.22
CA ILE A 212 -18.28 0.49 19.46
C ILE A 212 -18.52 -0.43 20.67
N SER A 213 -19.54 -1.28 20.61
CA SER A 213 -19.87 -2.24 21.67
C SER A 213 -18.71 -3.19 21.97
N GLU A 214 -18.07 -3.74 20.93
CA GLU A 214 -16.92 -4.63 21.10
C GLU A 214 -15.72 -3.88 21.73
N ILE A 215 -15.44 -2.64 21.32
CA ILE A 215 -14.37 -1.84 21.94
C ILE A 215 -14.70 -1.51 23.41
N SER A 216 -15.93 -1.12 23.72
CA SER A 216 -16.37 -0.86 25.10
C SER A 216 -16.26 -2.10 25.97
N MET A 217 -16.60 -3.28 25.45
CA MET A 217 -16.40 -4.55 26.13
C MET A 217 -14.92 -4.83 26.41
N LEU A 218 -14.04 -4.64 25.42
CA LEU A 218 -12.59 -4.79 25.61
C LEU A 218 -12.05 -3.85 26.70
N GLN A 219 -12.55 -2.61 26.77
CA GLN A 219 -12.19 -1.66 27.82
C GLN A 219 -12.67 -2.13 29.20
N PHE A 220 -13.88 -2.66 29.30
CA PHE A 220 -14.41 -3.24 30.53
C PHE A 220 -13.56 -4.43 31.00
N ASP A 221 -13.27 -5.37 30.09
CA ASP A 221 -12.44 -6.56 30.37
C ASP A 221 -11.06 -6.20 30.86
N TRP A 222 -10.44 -5.24 30.18
CA TRP A 222 -9.15 -4.72 30.58
C TRP A 222 -9.19 -4.14 31.99
N ARG A 223 -10.17 -3.30 32.35
CA ARG A 223 -10.29 -2.74 33.71
C ARG A 223 -10.45 -3.84 34.77
N THR A 224 -11.26 -4.85 34.49
CA THR A 224 -11.48 -5.98 35.41
C THR A 224 -10.21 -6.80 35.61
N PHE A 225 -9.47 -7.09 34.55
CA PHE A 225 -8.21 -7.86 34.65
C PHE A 225 -7.08 -7.04 35.25
N HIS A 226 -6.99 -5.75 34.93
CA HIS A 226 -5.97 -4.85 35.44
C HIS A 226 -6.10 -4.66 36.96
N LYS A 227 -7.33 -4.57 37.48
CA LYS A 227 -7.59 -4.54 38.93
C LYS A 227 -7.06 -5.78 39.67
N ASN A 228 -7.01 -6.93 38.99
CA ASN A 228 -6.53 -8.21 39.53
C ASN A 228 -5.19 -8.63 38.89
N LYS A 229 -4.39 -7.67 38.42
CA LYS A 229 -3.16 -7.93 37.69
C LYS A 229 -2.14 -8.67 38.55
N LYS A 230 -1.37 -9.54 37.91
CA LYS A 230 -0.11 -10.03 38.46
C LYS A 230 0.99 -9.02 38.13
N GLU A 231 1.93 -8.85 39.04
CA GLU A 231 3.20 -8.17 38.74
C GLU A 231 3.88 -8.92 37.58
N ASN A 232 4.36 -8.19 36.57
CA ASN A 232 5.09 -8.68 35.38
C ASN A 232 4.29 -9.16 34.15
N TYR A 233 2.96 -8.97 34.09
CA TYR A 233 2.18 -9.37 32.89
C TYR A 233 2.69 -8.73 31.57
N THR A 234 3.34 -7.56 31.63
CA THR A 234 3.81 -6.80 30.46
C THR A 234 4.94 -7.50 29.69
N PHE A 235 5.64 -8.46 30.31
CA PHE A 235 6.72 -9.24 29.69
C PHE A 235 6.22 -10.55 29.05
N GLU A 236 4.98 -10.96 29.34
CA GLU A 236 4.39 -12.20 28.85
C GLU A 236 3.45 -11.96 27.67
N PHE A 237 3.90 -12.15 26.43
CA PHE A 237 3.04 -11.96 25.24
C PHE A 237 1.88 -12.97 25.11
N ASN A 238 1.93 -14.07 25.87
CA ASN A 238 0.84 -15.04 25.95
C ASN A 238 -0.21 -14.70 27.02
N ASN A 239 -0.01 -13.61 27.78
CA ASN A 239 -0.91 -13.18 28.84
C ASN A 239 -2.10 -12.37 28.28
N THR A 240 -3.32 -12.69 28.72
CA THR A 240 -4.55 -12.04 28.22
C THR A 240 -4.61 -10.55 28.55
N LEU A 241 -4.19 -10.14 29.74
CA LEU A 241 -4.16 -8.73 30.13
C LEU A 241 -3.17 -7.97 29.25
N ASN A 242 -1.97 -8.50 29.02
CA ASN A 242 -0.98 -7.88 28.13
C ASN A 242 -1.54 -7.74 26.70
N ALA A 243 -2.20 -8.80 26.22
CA ALA A 243 -2.81 -8.79 24.90
C ALA A 243 -3.89 -7.70 24.76
N LEU A 244 -4.77 -7.58 25.75
CA LEU A 244 -5.77 -6.49 25.81
C LEU A 244 -5.11 -5.12 25.91
N SER A 245 -4.15 -4.94 26.82
CA SER A 245 -3.42 -3.68 27.01
C SER A 245 -2.80 -3.20 25.71
N ILE A 246 -2.02 -4.05 25.01
CA ILE A 246 -1.39 -3.66 23.74
C ILE A 246 -2.42 -3.30 22.67
N TYR A 247 -3.57 -3.98 22.63
CA TYR A 247 -4.62 -3.67 21.65
C TYR A 247 -5.24 -2.30 21.93
N LEU A 248 -5.56 -2.03 23.20
CA LEU A 248 -6.13 -0.75 23.63
C LEU A 248 -5.13 0.41 23.51
N ILE A 249 -3.84 0.18 23.79
CA ILE A 249 -2.76 1.13 23.50
C ILE A 249 -2.75 1.46 22.01
N MET A 250 -2.75 0.43 21.14
CA MET A 250 -2.78 0.67 19.70
C MET A 250 -4.02 1.45 19.27
N PHE A 251 -5.19 1.14 19.84
CA PHE A 251 -6.45 1.80 19.55
C PHE A 251 -6.42 3.28 19.97
N CYS A 252 -6.06 3.60 21.22
CA CYS A 252 -6.01 4.98 21.71
C CYS A 252 -4.90 5.80 21.03
N MET A 253 -3.82 5.15 20.59
CA MET A 253 -2.78 5.73 19.74
C MET A 253 -3.14 5.74 18.26
N GLN A 254 -4.44 5.91 17.94
CA GLN A 254 -4.96 6.17 16.60
C GLN A 254 -4.65 5.04 15.61
N GLY A 255 -4.54 3.81 16.11
CA GLY A 255 -4.16 2.64 15.31
C GLY A 255 -2.71 2.68 14.85
N ILE A 256 -1.77 3.12 15.69
CA ILE A 256 -0.33 2.98 15.43
C ILE A 256 -0.02 1.56 14.92
N ALA A 257 0.87 1.41 13.94
CA ALA A 257 1.18 0.06 13.44
C ALA A 257 2.04 -0.71 14.45
N PRO A 258 1.90 -2.05 14.53
CA PRO A 258 2.69 -2.92 15.40
C PRO A 258 4.19 -2.61 15.42
N ILE A 259 4.78 -2.45 14.23
CA ILE A 259 6.22 -2.16 14.08
C ILE A 259 6.61 -0.78 14.61
N ASP A 260 5.72 0.21 14.50
CA ASP A 260 6.02 1.55 15.00
C ASP A 260 5.86 1.57 16.52
N LEU A 261 4.86 0.87 17.08
CA LEU A 261 4.63 0.76 18.53
C LEU A 261 5.81 0.14 19.28
N ILE A 262 6.30 -1.02 18.82
CA ILE A 262 7.38 -1.73 19.54
C ILE A 262 8.73 -1.00 19.48
N LEU A 263 8.85 -0.01 18.60
CA LEU A 263 10.06 0.80 18.45
C LEU A 263 9.96 2.15 19.17
N LEU A 264 8.81 2.47 19.76
CA LEU A 264 8.69 3.66 20.61
C LEU A 264 9.52 3.50 21.87
N ARG A 265 10.24 4.56 22.21
CA ARG A 265 11.02 4.69 23.43
C ARG A 265 10.33 5.66 24.39
N ILE A 266 10.69 5.59 25.67
CA ILE A 266 10.12 6.47 26.69
C ILE A 266 10.29 7.96 26.33
N LYS A 267 11.44 8.35 25.77
CA LYS A 267 11.69 9.72 25.30
C LYS A 267 10.78 10.22 24.19
N ASP A 268 10.09 9.33 23.48
CA ASP A 268 9.18 9.71 22.40
C ASP A 268 7.85 10.28 22.95
N PHE A 269 7.59 10.14 24.25
CA PHE A 269 6.38 10.60 24.94
C PHE A 269 6.61 11.97 25.58
N GLU A 270 6.24 13.04 24.89
CA GLU A 270 6.31 14.42 25.40
C GLU A 270 5.01 14.75 26.15
N LEU A 271 5.06 14.89 27.48
CA LEU A 271 3.91 15.33 28.28
C LEU A 271 3.69 16.84 28.09
N LYS A 272 2.47 17.23 27.77
CA LYS A 272 2.07 18.61 27.54
C LYS A 272 0.77 18.93 28.25
N GLU A 273 0.55 20.23 28.41
CA GLU A 273 -0.62 20.77 29.08
C GLU A 273 -1.34 21.75 28.13
N TYR A 274 -2.65 21.86 28.27
CA TYR A 274 -3.45 22.90 27.63
C TYR A 274 -4.59 23.32 28.55
N GLU A 275 -4.98 24.58 28.40
CA GLU A 275 -6.15 25.15 29.06
C GLU A 275 -7.40 24.83 28.25
N THR A 276 -8.47 24.36 28.90
CA THR A 276 -9.75 24.06 28.22
C THR A 276 -10.43 25.31 27.68
N HIS A 277 -10.21 26.45 28.33
CA HIS A 277 -10.76 27.74 27.95
C HIS A 277 -9.64 28.79 28.01
N PRO A 278 -8.79 28.90 26.97
CA PRO A 278 -7.72 29.87 26.95
C PRO A 278 -8.31 31.28 27.05
N LEU A 279 -7.70 32.12 27.88
CA LEU A 279 -8.13 33.50 28.09
C LEU A 279 -8.18 34.27 26.77
N ASN A 280 -9.37 34.73 26.40
CA ASN A 280 -9.57 35.60 25.24
C ASN A 280 -9.72 37.05 25.72
N TYR A 281 -8.65 37.84 25.52
CA TYR A 281 -8.59 39.25 25.88
C TYR A 281 -9.23 40.18 24.84
N ILE A 282 -9.68 39.65 23.69
CA ILE A 282 -10.30 40.46 22.64
C ILE A 282 -11.67 40.95 23.15
N GLY A 283 -11.84 42.27 23.22
CA GLY A 283 -13.07 42.92 23.68
C GLY A 283 -13.28 42.90 25.20
N VAL A 284 -12.21 42.88 25.98
CA VAL A 284 -12.25 43.09 27.43
C VAL A 284 -11.88 44.55 27.72
N GLU A 285 -12.84 45.35 28.19
CA GLU A 285 -12.61 46.76 28.56
C GLU A 285 -12.31 46.92 30.06
N TYR A 286 -12.84 46.05 30.93
CA TYR A 286 -12.63 46.13 32.38
C TYR A 286 -12.23 44.79 33.02
N TYR A 287 -11.42 44.85 34.09
CA TYR A 287 -10.94 43.67 34.83
C TYR A 287 -12.07 42.84 35.48
N SER A 288 -13.20 43.46 35.77
CA SER A 288 -14.42 42.80 36.27
C SER A 288 -15.08 41.88 35.23
N ASP A 289 -14.87 42.14 33.93
CA ASP A 289 -15.40 41.32 32.84
C ASP A 289 -14.61 40.03 32.67
N LEU A 290 -13.31 40.07 33.01
CA LEU A 290 -12.48 38.88 33.12
C LEU A 290 -13.05 37.96 34.19
N THR A 291 -13.36 38.45 35.39
CA THR A 291 -13.88 37.61 36.49
C THR A 291 -15.23 36.94 36.16
N ASN A 292 -16.09 37.59 35.38
CA ASN A 292 -17.37 37.02 34.92
C ASN A 292 -17.19 36.01 33.76
N LYS A 293 -16.23 36.23 32.83
CA LYS A 293 -15.86 35.28 31.78
C LYS A 293 -14.97 34.12 32.28
N LEU A 294 -14.25 34.32 33.38
CA LEU A 294 -13.39 33.35 34.07
C LEU A 294 -14.18 32.33 34.89
N GLY A 295 -15.51 32.45 34.99
CA GLY A 295 -16.38 31.62 35.83
C GLY A 295 -15.99 30.14 35.85
N SER A 296 -15.15 29.77 36.84
CA SER A 296 -14.87 28.45 37.42
C SER A 296 -14.62 27.23 36.51
N LYS A 297 -14.48 27.36 35.18
CA LYS A 297 -14.40 26.21 34.25
C LYS A 297 -13.10 26.03 33.47
N ASN A 298 -12.08 26.88 33.68
CA ASN A 298 -10.77 26.63 33.05
C ASN A 298 -10.03 25.52 33.81
N GLU A 299 -9.78 24.40 33.14
CA GLU A 299 -9.05 23.25 33.68
C GLU A 299 -7.77 23.06 32.89
N ILE A 300 -6.66 22.83 33.58
CA ILE A 300 -5.41 22.41 32.93
C ILE A 300 -5.51 20.90 32.65
N LYS A 301 -5.59 20.54 31.36
CA LYS A 301 -5.63 19.15 30.91
C LYS A 301 -4.27 18.72 30.35
N LYS A 302 -3.91 17.48 30.63
CA LYS A 302 -2.64 16.87 30.20
C LYS A 302 -2.82 15.94 29.01
N TYR A 303 -1.84 15.91 28.13
CA TYR A 303 -1.80 14.99 26.99
C TYR A 303 -0.38 14.60 26.62
N TYR A 304 -0.23 13.42 26.02
CA TYR A 304 1.00 12.98 25.40
C TYR A 304 1.03 13.42 23.93
N SER A 305 2.13 14.05 23.53
CA SER A 305 2.50 14.32 22.14
C SER A 305 3.60 13.36 21.73
N ILE A 306 3.24 12.31 20.99
CA ILE A 306 4.16 11.25 20.58
C ILE A 306 4.58 11.47 19.14
N LYS A 307 5.88 11.65 18.90
CA LYS A 307 6.43 11.90 17.56
C LYS A 307 7.29 10.72 17.14
N THR A 308 6.97 10.11 16.01
CA THR A 308 7.75 9.00 15.46
C THR A 308 7.77 9.03 13.94
N ARG A 309 8.65 8.25 13.32
CA ARG A 309 8.74 8.12 11.86
C ARG A 309 8.25 6.74 11.45
N ARG A 310 7.20 6.70 10.63
CA ARG A 310 6.60 5.47 10.10
C ARG A 310 7.66 4.61 9.41
N LYS A 311 7.87 3.37 9.86
CA LYS A 311 8.87 2.49 9.23
C LYS A 311 8.55 2.13 7.77
N LYS A 312 7.26 2.00 7.45
CA LYS A 312 6.82 1.65 6.09
C LYS A 312 7.03 2.78 5.09
N THR A 313 6.59 3.99 5.44
CA THR A 313 6.49 5.12 4.49
C THR A 313 7.51 6.23 4.72
N GLY A 314 8.22 6.24 5.85
CA GLY A 314 9.14 7.31 6.22
C GLY A 314 8.47 8.63 6.62
N LYS A 315 7.13 8.72 6.55
CA LYS A 315 6.37 9.92 6.97
C LYS A 315 6.46 10.14 8.47
N LEU A 316 6.53 11.40 8.87
CA LEU A 316 6.40 11.80 10.28
C LEU A 316 4.98 11.50 10.74
N LEU A 317 4.87 10.87 11.91
CA LEU A 317 3.62 10.58 12.60
C LEU A 317 3.64 11.35 13.91
N LYS A 318 2.59 12.14 14.15
CA LYS A 318 2.35 12.82 15.42
C LYS A 318 1.04 12.28 15.99
N ILE A 319 1.13 11.62 17.14
CA ILE A 319 -0.02 11.05 17.86
C ILE A 319 -0.27 11.94 19.07
N ILE A 320 -1.53 12.28 19.30
CA ILE A 320 -1.97 13.08 20.44
C ILE A 320 -2.98 12.24 21.21
N VAL A 321 -2.72 12.00 22.49
CA VAL A 321 -3.58 11.18 23.36
C VAL A 321 -3.70 11.85 24.72
N ASN A 322 -4.91 11.89 25.26
CA ASN A 322 -5.15 12.36 26.62
C ASN A 322 -4.29 11.55 27.63
N TYR A 323 -3.71 12.24 28.61
CA TYR A 323 -2.81 11.66 29.60
C TYR A 323 -3.50 10.59 30.44
N ASP A 324 -4.66 10.89 31.02
CA ASP A 324 -5.38 9.99 31.93
C ASP A 324 -5.79 8.68 31.25
N ILE A 325 -6.10 8.74 29.94
CA ILE A 325 -6.41 7.55 29.14
C ILE A 325 -5.16 6.71 28.89
N LEU A 326 -4.10 7.32 28.37
CA LEU A 326 -2.92 6.55 27.96
C LEU A 326 -2.12 6.06 29.16
N TYR A 327 -1.95 6.90 30.19
CA TYR A 327 -1.16 6.58 31.37
C TYR A 327 -1.66 5.31 32.07
N GLN A 328 -2.98 5.17 32.25
CA GLN A 328 -3.58 3.96 32.83
C GLN A 328 -3.24 2.69 32.04
N LEU A 329 -3.11 2.78 30.71
CA LEU A 329 -2.77 1.65 29.86
C LEU A 329 -1.27 1.32 29.88
N ILE A 330 -0.41 2.33 30.10
CA ILE A 330 1.04 2.19 29.96
C ILE A 330 1.81 2.18 31.28
N GLU A 331 1.19 2.47 32.42
CA GLU A 331 1.88 2.62 33.72
C GLU A 331 2.80 1.44 34.05
N ASP A 332 2.33 0.21 33.84
CA ASP A 332 3.09 -1.02 34.10
C ASP A 332 4.22 -1.25 33.08
N TYR A 333 4.11 -0.66 31.90
CA TYR A 333 5.14 -0.72 30.86
C TYR A 333 6.29 0.26 31.11
N LEU A 334 6.14 1.18 32.08
CA LEU A 334 7.19 2.13 32.48
C LEU A 334 8.25 1.50 33.40
N TYR A 335 8.10 0.21 33.74
CA TYR A 335 8.99 -0.51 34.62
C TYR A 335 9.68 -1.67 33.90
N LYS A 336 10.88 -1.99 34.36
CA LYS A 336 11.65 -3.17 33.96
C LYS A 336 11.20 -4.40 34.75
N GLU A 337 11.68 -5.56 34.35
CA GLU A 337 11.32 -6.85 34.97
C GLU A 337 11.79 -6.93 36.44
N ASP A 338 12.85 -6.21 36.79
CA ASP A 338 13.37 -6.08 38.16
C ASP A 338 12.61 -5.02 39.00
N GLY A 339 11.54 -4.42 38.47
CA GLY A 339 10.75 -3.40 39.14
C GLY A 339 11.35 -1.99 39.10
N THR A 340 12.52 -1.79 38.49
CA THR A 340 13.10 -0.45 38.33
C THR A 340 12.41 0.33 37.21
N LYS A 341 12.38 1.67 37.30
CA LYS A 341 11.82 2.51 36.24
C LYS A 341 12.68 2.47 34.97
N LYS A 342 12.02 2.43 33.83
CA LYS A 342 12.66 2.57 32.52
C LYS A 342 13.25 3.97 32.33
N ASN A 343 14.41 4.03 31.70
CA ASN A 343 15.05 5.27 31.29
C ASN A 343 14.52 5.76 29.94
N SER A 344 14.94 6.96 29.53
CA SER A 344 14.48 7.63 28.31
C SER A 344 14.75 6.85 27.01
N ASN A 345 15.78 6.01 26.97
CA ASN A 345 16.16 5.22 25.80
C ASN A 345 15.55 3.81 25.77
N ASP A 346 14.94 3.36 26.86
CA ASP A 346 14.25 2.06 26.92
C ASP A 346 13.01 2.06 26.01
N TYR A 347 12.71 0.91 25.44
CA TYR A 347 11.51 0.70 24.65
C TYR A 347 10.28 0.61 25.56
N LEU A 348 9.15 1.19 25.13
CA LEU A 348 7.91 1.10 25.89
C LEU A 348 7.44 -0.35 25.99
N ILE A 349 7.36 -1.06 24.85
CA ILE A 349 6.97 -2.48 24.83
C ILE A 349 8.21 -3.35 25.01
N ASN A 350 8.10 -4.37 25.86
CA ASN A 350 9.17 -5.29 26.25
C ASN A 350 9.55 -6.31 25.15
N VAL A 351 9.81 -5.83 23.92
CA VAL A 351 10.28 -6.65 22.79
C VAL A 351 11.80 -6.55 22.61
N PHE A 352 12.38 -5.41 22.95
CA PHE A 352 13.79 -5.10 22.70
C PHE A 352 14.45 -4.53 23.95
N GLN A 353 15.77 -4.76 24.05
CA GLN A 353 16.63 -4.17 25.07
C GLN A 353 17.35 -2.95 24.47
N SER A 354 17.50 -1.87 25.24
CA SER A 354 18.02 -0.59 24.76
C SER A 354 19.52 -0.60 24.47
N ASP A 355 20.27 -1.50 25.11
CA ASP A 355 21.71 -1.70 25.01
C ASP A 355 22.13 -2.50 23.77
N LYS A 356 21.17 -3.10 23.06
CA LYS A 356 21.40 -3.90 21.86
C LYS A 356 21.00 -3.18 20.58
N THR A 357 21.81 -3.35 19.55
CA THR A 357 21.48 -2.94 18.19
C THR A 357 20.87 -4.13 17.44
N TYR A 358 19.73 -3.88 16.77
CA TYR A 358 18.99 -4.90 16.05
C TYR A 358 19.00 -4.62 14.55
N THR A 359 19.27 -5.66 13.76
CA THR A 359 19.13 -5.63 12.30
C THR A 359 17.65 -5.55 11.89
N ASP A 360 17.38 -5.08 10.67
CA ASP A 360 16.02 -5.04 10.09
C ASP A 360 15.32 -6.41 10.14
N LYS A 361 16.08 -7.50 9.97
CA LYS A 361 15.60 -8.87 10.10
C LYS A 361 15.19 -9.20 11.54
N GLN A 362 16.08 -8.96 12.51
CA GLN A 362 15.78 -9.21 13.93
C GLN A 362 14.57 -8.40 14.39
N VAL A 363 14.46 -7.14 13.98
CA VAL A 363 13.29 -6.31 14.31
C VAL A 363 12.01 -6.93 13.72
N HIS A 364 12.06 -7.38 12.46
CA HIS A 364 10.92 -8.03 11.82
C HIS A 364 10.50 -9.33 12.53
N ASP A 365 11.47 -10.17 12.87
CA ASP A 365 11.27 -11.49 13.47
C ASP A 365 10.73 -11.35 14.91
N GLN A 366 11.34 -10.49 15.73
CA GLN A 366 10.87 -10.24 17.10
C GLN A 366 9.45 -9.65 17.12
N LYS A 367 9.16 -8.71 16.21
CA LYS A 367 7.79 -8.20 16.00
C LYS A 367 6.83 -9.33 15.65
N ASN A 368 7.21 -10.27 14.78
CA ASN A 368 6.35 -11.39 14.41
C ASN A 368 6.13 -12.32 15.61
N VAL A 369 7.17 -12.69 16.34
CA VAL A 369 7.07 -13.55 17.53
C VAL A 369 6.10 -12.94 18.54
N ALA A 370 6.31 -11.68 18.92
CA ALA A 370 5.44 -10.98 19.87
C ALA A 370 3.98 -10.91 19.38
N PHE A 371 3.75 -10.43 18.15
CA PHE A 371 2.38 -10.26 17.66
C PHE A 371 1.68 -11.57 17.29
N VAL A 372 2.40 -12.65 16.98
CA VAL A 372 1.78 -13.98 16.81
C VAL A 372 1.27 -14.50 18.15
N ALA A 373 2.07 -14.40 19.21
CA ALA A 373 1.66 -14.75 20.57
C ALA A 373 0.45 -13.93 21.02
N LEU A 374 0.54 -12.60 20.91
CA LEU A 374 -0.54 -11.69 21.25
C LEU A 374 -1.83 -11.96 20.48
N ASN A 375 -1.74 -12.15 19.14
CA ASN A 375 -2.91 -12.46 18.33
C ASN A 375 -3.54 -13.79 18.75
N LYS A 376 -2.74 -14.84 18.98
CA LYS A 376 -3.24 -16.14 19.40
C LYS A 376 -3.96 -16.05 20.74
N THR A 377 -3.37 -15.37 21.73
CA THR A 377 -3.95 -15.19 23.06
C THR A 377 -5.25 -14.39 23.00
N LEU A 378 -5.25 -13.23 22.34
CA LEU A 378 -6.44 -12.38 22.29
C LEU A 378 -7.55 -13.06 21.48
N LYS A 379 -7.25 -13.71 20.36
CA LYS A 379 -8.22 -14.50 19.59
C LYS A 379 -8.85 -15.60 20.44
N LYS A 380 -8.03 -16.35 21.20
CA LYS A 380 -8.55 -17.39 22.10
C LYS A 380 -9.53 -16.79 23.11
N TYR A 381 -9.15 -15.69 23.76
CA TYR A 381 -10.02 -15.03 24.73
C TYR A 381 -11.34 -14.54 24.10
N LEU A 382 -11.26 -13.77 23.02
CA LEU A 382 -12.43 -13.19 22.37
C LEU A 382 -13.34 -14.25 21.72
N GLY A 383 -12.76 -15.25 21.07
CA GLY A 383 -13.53 -16.31 20.42
C GLY A 383 -14.16 -17.31 21.40
N VAL A 384 -13.45 -17.67 22.47
CA VAL A 384 -13.94 -18.70 23.42
C VAL A 384 -14.78 -18.09 24.54
N VAL A 385 -14.29 -17.01 25.17
CA VAL A 385 -14.95 -16.39 26.33
C VAL A 385 -16.04 -15.42 25.90
N ARG A 386 -15.74 -14.56 24.92
CA ARG A 386 -16.69 -13.55 24.41
C ARG A 386 -17.54 -14.03 23.24
N LYS A 387 -17.27 -15.23 22.69
CA LYS A 387 -17.99 -15.82 21.55
C LYS A 387 -18.05 -14.89 20.32
N MET A 388 -17.02 -14.08 20.12
CA MET A 388 -16.93 -13.15 18.99
C MET A 388 -16.46 -13.84 17.71
N ASP A 389 -16.96 -13.41 16.55
CA ASP A 389 -16.33 -13.76 15.28
C ASP A 389 -15.00 -13.02 15.11
N ILE A 390 -13.92 -13.80 15.18
CA ILE A 390 -12.53 -13.33 15.11
C ILE A 390 -11.82 -13.79 13.84
N SER A 391 -12.56 -14.29 12.85
CA SER A 391 -12.05 -14.77 11.56
C SER A 391 -11.09 -13.75 10.92
N ASN A 392 -11.47 -12.48 10.93
CA ASN A 392 -10.73 -11.37 10.33
C ASN A 392 -9.95 -10.49 11.33
N PHE A 393 -9.95 -10.85 12.62
CA PHE A 393 -9.27 -10.08 13.66
C PHE A 393 -7.74 -10.16 13.53
N SER A 394 -7.06 -9.04 13.74
CA SER A 394 -5.63 -8.96 14.05
C SER A 394 -5.34 -7.63 14.75
N TYR A 395 -4.18 -7.42 15.35
CA TYR A 395 -3.82 -6.10 15.91
C TYR A 395 -3.84 -4.95 14.88
N TYR A 396 -3.71 -5.25 13.57
CA TYR A 396 -3.91 -4.24 12.54
C TYR A 396 -5.36 -3.74 12.46
N SER A 397 -6.33 -4.46 13.03
CA SER A 397 -7.73 -4.01 13.12
C SER A 397 -7.88 -2.78 13.99
N ALA A 398 -7.02 -2.53 14.99
CA ALA A 398 -7.14 -1.38 15.88
C ALA A 398 -7.23 -0.06 15.11
N ARG A 399 -6.48 0.07 14.00
CA ARG A 399 -6.58 1.21 13.08
C ARG A 399 -7.92 1.27 12.36
N HIS A 400 -8.38 0.14 11.84
CA HIS A 400 -9.68 0.08 11.18
C HIS A 400 -10.80 0.45 12.17
N SER A 401 -10.80 -0.13 13.37
CA SER A 401 -11.75 0.20 14.45
C SER A 401 -11.71 1.68 14.80
N TYR A 402 -10.52 2.26 15.04
CA TYR A 402 -10.38 3.66 15.42
C TYR A 402 -10.93 4.62 14.36
N LEU A 403 -10.53 4.42 13.09
CA LEU A 403 -10.98 5.30 12.00
C LEU A 403 -12.48 5.18 11.74
N THR A 404 -12.99 3.95 11.81
CA THR A 404 -14.41 3.67 11.61
C THR A 404 -15.27 4.30 12.70
N ILE A 405 -14.91 4.07 13.96
CA ILE A 405 -15.62 4.63 15.12
C ILE A 405 -15.51 6.15 15.10
N GLY A 406 -14.34 6.71 14.80
CA GLY A 406 -14.16 8.15 14.68
C GLY A 406 -15.07 8.78 13.60
N ASN A 407 -15.21 8.12 12.45
CA ASN A 407 -16.12 8.57 11.39
C ASN A 407 -17.58 8.49 11.82
N TYR A 408 -17.96 7.41 12.51
CA TYR A 408 -19.30 7.26 13.09
C TYR A 408 -19.60 8.36 14.13
N MET A 409 -18.62 8.72 14.97
CA MET A 409 -18.71 9.81 15.93
C MET A 409 -18.63 11.22 15.29
N GLY A 410 -18.58 11.33 13.96
CA GLY A 410 -18.62 12.61 13.25
C GLY A 410 -17.28 13.33 13.13
N ILE A 411 -16.14 12.68 13.43
CA ILE A 411 -14.82 13.27 13.17
C ILE A 411 -14.62 13.41 11.66
N SER A 412 -14.23 14.60 11.19
CA SER A 412 -14.05 14.84 9.76
C SER A 412 -13.02 13.90 9.12
N GLN A 413 -13.30 13.47 7.89
CA GLN A 413 -12.42 12.55 7.15
C GLN A 413 -11.01 13.11 6.97
N ASN A 414 -10.87 14.44 6.83
CA ASN A 414 -9.59 15.13 6.77
C ASN A 414 -8.76 14.97 8.05
N ILE A 415 -9.40 15.11 9.22
CA ILE A 415 -8.74 14.88 10.50
C ILE A 415 -8.36 13.39 10.62
N LEU A 416 -9.27 12.46 10.34
CA LEU A 416 -8.99 11.02 10.41
C LEU A 416 -7.85 10.58 9.47
N ALA A 417 -7.82 11.11 8.24
CA ALA A 417 -6.75 10.84 7.27
C ALA A 417 -5.40 11.36 7.77
N SER A 418 -5.38 12.58 8.31
CA SER A 418 -4.19 13.19 8.92
C SER A 418 -3.66 12.34 10.09
N LEU A 419 -4.54 11.95 11.02
CA LEU A 419 -4.20 11.10 12.17
C LEU A 419 -3.66 9.73 11.75
N ALA A 420 -4.21 9.13 10.70
CA ALA A 420 -3.78 7.83 10.21
C ALA A 420 -2.48 7.86 9.39
N GLY A 421 -2.02 9.07 9.01
CA GLY A 421 -0.89 9.29 8.09
C GLY A 421 -1.22 8.89 6.64
N HIS A 422 -2.49 8.97 6.25
CA HIS A 422 -3.03 8.59 4.95
C HIS A 422 -3.51 9.83 4.17
N THR A 423 -3.75 9.66 2.87
CA THR A 423 -4.50 10.64 2.06
C THR A 423 -5.99 10.37 2.21
N GLU A 424 -6.83 11.38 2.00
CA GLU A 424 -8.30 11.25 2.08
C GLU A 424 -8.83 10.14 1.15
N VAL A 425 -8.33 10.07 -0.09
CA VAL A 425 -8.64 9.00 -1.07
C VAL A 425 -8.33 7.60 -0.53
N ALA A 426 -7.25 7.46 0.26
CA ALA A 426 -6.90 6.16 0.83
C ALA A 426 -7.89 5.74 1.94
N LEU A 427 -8.59 6.70 2.59
CA LEU A 427 -9.54 6.48 3.66
C LEU A 427 -10.90 5.95 3.15
N GLN A 428 -11.29 6.23 1.91
CA GLN A 428 -12.56 5.74 1.31
C GLN A 428 -12.69 4.21 1.33
N ASN A 429 -11.57 3.49 1.17
CA ASN A 429 -11.55 2.02 1.28
C ASN A 429 -11.85 1.50 2.70
N TYR A 430 -11.77 2.36 3.72
CA TYR A 430 -11.98 2.00 5.12
C TYR A 430 -13.41 2.26 5.60
N LEU A 431 -14.15 3.19 4.98
CA LEU A 431 -15.39 3.75 5.52
C LEU A 431 -16.67 3.31 4.78
N LYS A 432 -16.52 2.69 3.62
CA LYS A 432 -17.60 2.45 2.64
C LYS A 432 -18.83 1.71 3.17
N GLU A 433 -18.68 0.74 4.07
CA GLU A 433 -19.82 -0.04 4.61
C GLU A 433 -20.46 0.59 5.87
N PHE A 434 -19.83 1.58 6.52
CA PHE A 434 -20.44 2.32 7.64
C PHE A 434 -21.14 3.60 7.20
N GLU A 435 -20.79 4.10 6.01
CA GLU A 435 -21.64 5.05 5.30
C GLU A 435 -23.04 4.48 5.15
N ASP A 436 -23.22 3.19 4.90
CA ASP A 436 -24.55 2.57 4.76
C ASP A 436 -25.41 2.69 6.03
N ILE A 437 -24.84 2.49 7.23
CA ILE A 437 -25.57 2.65 8.50
C ILE A 437 -25.91 4.12 8.74
N LYS A 438 -24.96 5.03 8.48
CA LYS A 438 -25.22 6.47 8.64
C LYS A 438 -26.23 6.97 7.61
N ILE A 439 -26.16 6.48 6.38
CA ILE A 439 -27.15 6.73 5.32
C ILE A 439 -28.49 6.19 5.78
N LEU A 440 -28.57 4.99 6.35
CA LEU A 440 -29.81 4.44 6.90
C LEU A 440 -30.36 5.32 8.03
N GLU A 441 -29.54 5.75 8.99
CA GLU A 441 -29.95 6.65 10.07
C GLU A 441 -30.44 8.00 9.55
N GLU A 442 -29.68 8.64 8.65
CA GLU A 442 -30.05 9.94 8.07
C GLU A 442 -31.29 9.82 7.17
N THR A 443 -31.41 8.75 6.37
CA THR A 443 -32.62 8.50 5.57
C THR A 443 -33.83 8.15 6.44
N THR A 444 -33.63 7.47 7.57
CA THR A 444 -34.69 7.22 8.56
C THR A 444 -35.12 8.53 9.24
N LYS A 445 -34.18 9.42 9.59
CA LYS A 445 -34.50 10.77 10.11
C LYS A 445 -35.26 11.61 9.07
N ILE A 446 -34.86 11.54 7.80
CA ILE A 446 -35.55 12.20 6.69
C ILE A 446 -36.96 11.60 6.49
N TRP A 447 -37.10 10.29 6.62
CA TRP A 447 -38.40 9.62 6.51
C TRP A 447 -39.33 9.98 7.68
N ASN A 448 -38.79 10.08 8.90
CA ASN A 448 -39.50 10.39 10.13
C ASN A 448 -39.57 11.91 10.41
N LEU A 449 -39.52 12.77 9.38
CA LEU A 449 -39.69 14.23 9.51
C LEU A 449 -41.09 14.55 10.11
N GLY A 450 -41.18 14.54 11.43
CA GLY A 450 -42.43 14.73 12.18
C GLY A 450 -42.42 14.14 13.60
N ASP A 451 -41.68 13.05 13.81
CA ASP A 451 -41.64 12.33 15.10
C ASP A 451 -40.35 12.65 15.88
N ASN A 452 -40.04 13.94 16.03
CA ASN A 452 -39.13 14.34 17.10
C ASN A 452 -39.92 14.27 18.41
N GLU A 453 -39.96 13.09 19.03
CA GLU A 453 -40.44 12.93 20.40
C GLU A 453 -39.65 13.81 21.38
N GLN A 454 -40.39 14.26 22.39
CA GLN A 454 -40.07 15.18 23.48
C GLN A 454 -38.97 14.69 24.44
#